data_AF-A0A2V8GLC9-F1
#
_entry.id   AF-A0A2V8GLC9-F1
#
_cell.length_a   1.000
_cell.length_b   1.000
_cell.length_c   1.000
_cell.angle_alpha   90.00
_cell.angle_beta   90.00
_cell.angle_gamma   90.00
#
_symmetry.space_group_name_H-M   'P 1'
#
loop_
_entity.id
_entity.type
_entity.pdbx_description
1 polymer ?
#
loop_
_entity_poly.entity_id
_entity_poly.type
_entity_poly.pdbx_seq_one_letter_code
_entity_poly.pdbx_strand_id
1 'polypeptide(L)'
;DLQADGPSNEAGYVKAAGMNFARIGMTTTKAPTDAQIAQFFDIVTNPANQPVYVHCAGGRHRTGTMTALYRMTYDGWTAAQAYNEMKQYRFEGFPDHPVLRSYVYAFHPVAPKRPAVLATSIVTTK
;
A
#
# COMPACT_ATOMS: atom_id res chain seq x y z
N ASP A 1 -3.28 -10.35 13.78
CA ASP A 1 -3.24 -8.94 13.31
C ASP A 1 -1.89 -8.35 13.71
N LEU A 2 -1.15 -7.58 12.88
CA LEU A 2 0.13 -6.99 13.33
C LEU A 2 -0.02 -6.05 14.53
N GLN A 3 -1.21 -5.48 14.71
CA GLN A 3 -1.48 -4.64 15.89
C GLN A 3 -1.59 -5.44 17.19
N ALA A 4 -2.00 -6.71 17.10
CA ALA A 4 -2.17 -7.60 18.25
C ALA A 4 -1.01 -8.59 18.41
N ASP A 5 -0.45 -9.05 17.29
CA ASP A 5 0.47 -10.20 17.18
C ASP A 5 1.79 -9.83 16.49
N GLY A 6 2.04 -8.56 16.21
CA GLY A 6 3.31 -8.10 15.64
C GLY A 6 4.45 -8.13 16.67
N PRO A 7 5.73 -8.20 16.23
CA PRO A 7 6.84 -8.11 17.15
C PRO A 7 6.81 -6.77 17.89
N SER A 8 6.90 -6.82 19.22
CA SER A 8 6.78 -5.66 20.10
C SER A 8 7.78 -4.54 19.80
N ASN A 9 8.93 -4.87 19.19
CA ASN A 9 10.00 -3.94 18.85
C ASN A 9 10.23 -3.79 17.32
N GLU A 10 9.20 -3.97 16.49
CA GLU A 10 9.28 -3.74 15.04
C GLU A 10 9.91 -2.39 14.68
N ALA A 11 9.47 -1.31 15.34
CA ALA A 11 10.00 0.03 15.12
C ALA A 11 11.50 0.14 15.44
N GLY A 12 11.98 -0.59 16.44
CA GLY A 12 13.40 -0.64 16.79
C GLY A 12 14.23 -1.31 15.70
N TYR A 13 13.76 -2.44 15.16
CA TYR A 13 14.43 -3.12 14.05
C TYR A 13 14.47 -2.25 12.78
N VAL A 14 13.37 -1.57 12.46
CA VAL A 14 13.28 -0.67 11.30
C VAL A 14 14.25 0.51 11.45
N LYS A 15 14.30 1.14 12.62
CA LYS A 15 15.25 2.24 12.89
C LYS A 15 16.70 1.77 12.87
N ALA A 16 16.99 0.58 13.42
CA ALA A 16 18.32 0.00 13.39
C ALA A 16 18.79 -0.31 11.96
N ALA A 17 17.86 -0.58 11.05
CA ALA A 17 18.13 -0.72 9.61
C ALA A 17 18.25 0.63 8.88
N GLY A 18 18.21 1.78 9.57
CA GLY A 18 18.31 3.11 8.98
C GLY A 18 17.03 3.62 8.31
N MET A 19 15.88 3.00 8.60
CA MET A 19 14.60 3.37 8.00
C MET A 19 13.70 4.15 8.96
N ASN A 20 12.81 4.96 8.39
CA ASN A 20 11.69 5.54 9.11
C ASN A 20 10.58 4.51 9.31
N PHE A 21 9.94 4.52 10.49
CA PHE A 21 8.82 3.62 10.81
C PHE A 21 7.50 4.37 10.85
N ALA A 22 6.50 3.85 10.13
CA ALA A 22 5.12 4.30 10.21
C ALA A 22 4.17 3.11 10.34
N ARG A 23 3.15 3.25 11.19
CA ARG A 23 2.11 2.24 11.40
C ARG A 23 0.74 2.83 11.09
N ILE A 24 0.01 2.17 10.19
CA ILE A 24 -1.37 2.52 9.85
C ILE A 24 -2.25 1.36 10.29
N GLY A 25 -3.07 1.58 11.33
CA GLY A 25 -3.82 0.51 11.98
C GLY A 25 -5.01 0.04 11.14
N MET A 26 -4.90 -1.07 10.42
CA MET A 26 -5.95 -1.62 9.55
C MET A 26 -6.38 -3.04 9.94
N THR A 27 -7.66 -3.34 9.72
CA THR A 27 -8.24 -4.70 9.84
C THR A 27 -8.52 -5.27 8.44
N THR A 28 -8.89 -6.56 8.36
CA THR A 28 -9.32 -7.20 7.10
C THR A 28 -10.85 -7.31 6.98
N THR A 29 -11.58 -6.92 8.01
CA THR A 29 -13.06 -7.01 8.08
C THR A 29 -13.75 -5.66 7.90
N LYS A 30 -13.00 -4.55 7.89
CA LYS A 30 -13.49 -3.20 7.63
C LYS A 30 -12.74 -2.58 6.46
N ALA A 31 -13.43 -1.74 5.70
CA ALA A 31 -12.81 -0.92 4.68
C ALA A 31 -11.77 0.05 5.30
N PRO A 32 -10.72 0.43 4.56
CA PRO A 32 -9.85 1.52 4.95
C PRO A 32 -10.65 2.82 5.09
N THR A 33 -10.32 3.62 6.10
CA THR A 33 -10.86 4.98 6.27
C THR A 33 -10.09 5.97 5.42
N ASP A 34 -10.72 7.09 5.06
CA ASP A 34 -10.08 8.16 4.30
C ASP A 34 -8.82 8.68 4.99
N ALA A 35 -8.82 8.77 6.32
CA ALA A 35 -7.66 9.18 7.11
C ALA A 35 -6.47 8.20 6.98
N GLN A 36 -6.75 6.88 6.96
CA GLN A 36 -5.71 5.87 6.74
C GLN A 36 -5.16 5.92 5.31
N ILE A 37 -6.02 6.17 4.33
CA ILE A 37 -5.62 6.31 2.92
C ILE A 37 -4.77 7.56 2.73
N ALA A 38 -5.21 8.70 3.27
CA ALA A 38 -4.47 9.96 3.22
C ALA A 38 -3.10 9.82 3.88
N GLN A 39 -3.05 9.27 5.10
CA GLN A 39 -1.78 9.02 5.80
C GLN A 39 -0.84 8.13 4.97
N PHE A 40 -1.36 7.07 4.36
CA PHE A 40 -0.56 6.20 3.50
C PHE A 40 0.00 6.95 2.29
N PHE A 41 -0.84 7.68 1.57
CA PHE A 41 -0.44 8.47 0.40
C PHE A 41 0.59 9.55 0.75
N ASP A 42 0.43 10.26 1.87
CA ASP A 42 1.41 11.24 2.35
C ASP A 42 2.78 10.60 2.58
N ILE A 43 2.80 9.38 3.15
CA ILE A 43 4.04 8.64 3.39
C ILE A 43 4.67 8.20 2.07
N VAL A 44 3.92 7.53 1.20
CA VAL A 44 4.47 6.88 0.00
C VAL A 44 4.73 7.85 -1.15
N THR A 45 4.14 9.04 -1.15
CA THR A 45 4.39 10.02 -2.22
C THR A 45 5.43 11.07 -1.86
N ASN A 46 5.83 11.15 -0.58
CA ASN A 46 6.90 12.05 -0.15
C ASN A 46 8.27 11.55 -0.64
N PRO A 47 9.00 12.33 -1.47
CA PRO A 47 10.33 11.94 -1.96
C PRO A 47 11.34 11.66 -0.85
N ALA A 48 11.21 12.32 0.32
CA ALA A 48 12.11 12.11 1.46
C ALA A 48 11.95 10.73 2.13
N ASN A 49 10.85 10.02 1.85
CA ASN A 49 10.59 8.68 2.38
C ASN A 49 10.97 7.57 1.39
N GLN A 50 11.38 7.90 0.17
CA GLN A 50 11.68 6.90 -0.86
C GLN A 50 13.11 6.36 -0.71
N PRO A 51 13.33 5.04 -0.91
CA PRO A 51 12.35 3.99 -1.21
C PRO A 51 11.52 3.55 0.01
N VAL A 52 10.27 3.11 -0.21
CA VAL A 52 9.35 2.67 0.86
C VAL A 52 9.13 1.16 0.83
N TYR A 53 9.14 0.53 2.01
CA TYR A 53 8.71 -0.86 2.20
C TYR A 53 7.35 -0.92 2.89
N VAL A 54 6.37 -1.58 2.24
CA VAL A 54 5.00 -1.70 2.74
C VAL A 54 4.68 -3.16 3.02
N HIS A 55 4.21 -3.47 4.23
CA HIS A 55 3.82 -4.83 4.57
C HIS A 55 2.64 -4.87 5.55
N CYS A 56 2.09 -6.07 5.74
CA CYS A 56 1.14 -6.41 6.79
C CYS A 56 1.50 -7.81 7.31
N ALA A 57 0.68 -8.42 8.17
CA ALA A 57 1.03 -9.72 8.77
C ALA A 57 1.30 -10.81 7.73
N GLY A 58 0.50 -10.85 6.67
CA GLY A 58 0.63 -11.84 5.61
C GLY A 58 1.11 -11.26 4.28
N GLY A 59 1.38 -9.96 4.19
CA GLY A 59 1.78 -9.28 2.93
C GLY A 59 0.75 -9.29 1.79
N ARG A 60 -0.45 -9.85 1.99
CA ARG A 60 -1.41 -10.13 0.90
C ARG A 60 -2.61 -9.19 0.87
N HIS A 61 -3.30 -9.04 2.01
CA HIS A 61 -4.62 -8.41 2.06
C HIS A 61 -4.56 -6.90 2.22
N ARG A 62 -4.17 -6.40 3.40
CA ARG A 62 -4.09 -4.95 3.69
C ARG A 62 -3.03 -4.26 2.83
N THR A 63 -1.88 -4.91 2.65
CA THR A 63 -0.83 -4.46 1.71
C THR A 63 -1.39 -4.37 0.30
N GLY A 64 -2.02 -5.44 -0.19
CA GLY A 64 -2.63 -5.46 -1.53
C GLY A 64 -3.67 -4.36 -1.72
N THR A 65 -4.55 -4.12 -0.73
CA THR A 65 -5.54 -3.04 -0.78
C THR A 65 -4.88 -1.68 -0.91
N MET A 66 -3.94 -1.31 -0.02
CA MET A 66 -3.33 0.02 -0.07
C MET A 66 -2.51 0.23 -1.35
N THR A 67 -1.79 -0.80 -1.81
CA THR A 67 -1.07 -0.76 -3.09
C THR A 67 -2.04 -0.61 -4.26
N ALA A 68 -3.19 -1.29 -4.27
CA ALA A 68 -4.20 -1.15 -5.29
C ALA A 68 -4.74 0.28 -5.38
N LEU A 69 -5.05 0.90 -4.23
CA LEU A 69 -5.48 2.31 -4.19
C LEU A 69 -4.40 3.25 -4.74
N TYR A 70 -3.12 2.98 -4.45
CA TYR A 70 -2.00 3.71 -5.04
C TYR A 70 -1.94 3.55 -6.56
N ARG A 71 -2.02 2.32 -7.08
CA ARG A 71 -2.06 2.05 -8.53
C ARG A 71 -3.17 2.81 -9.22
N MET A 72 -4.37 2.80 -8.64
CA MET A 72 -5.52 3.49 -9.19
C MET A 72 -5.35 5.01 -9.17
N THR A 73 -4.77 5.55 -8.09
CA THR A 73 -4.64 7.00 -7.91
C THR A 73 -3.48 7.60 -8.69
N TYR A 74 -2.31 6.97 -8.66
CA TYR A 74 -1.07 7.56 -9.18
C TYR A 74 -0.59 6.92 -10.48
N ASP A 75 -0.90 5.64 -10.72
CA ASP A 75 -0.50 4.95 -11.94
C ASP A 75 -1.64 4.88 -12.97
N GLY A 76 -2.82 5.41 -12.63
CA GLY A 76 -3.98 5.48 -13.52
C GLY A 76 -4.62 4.12 -13.82
N TRP A 77 -4.41 3.12 -12.96
CA TRP A 77 -4.97 1.79 -13.17
C TRP A 77 -6.47 1.75 -12.91
N THR A 78 -7.18 0.92 -13.65
CA THR A 78 -8.55 0.53 -13.32
C THR A 78 -8.57 -0.37 -12.09
N ALA A 79 -9.70 -0.41 -11.37
CA ALA A 79 -9.89 -1.33 -10.26
C ALA A 79 -9.66 -2.79 -10.65
N ALA A 80 -10.02 -3.18 -11.88
CA ALA A 80 -9.79 -4.54 -12.39
C ALA A 80 -8.29 -4.86 -12.56
N GLN A 81 -7.49 -3.93 -13.07
CA GLN A 81 -6.03 -4.10 -13.17
C GLN A 81 -5.41 -4.22 -11.77
N ALA A 82 -5.78 -3.33 -10.85
CA ALA A 82 -5.27 -3.36 -9.49
C ALA A 82 -5.66 -4.65 -8.74
N TYR A 83 -6.91 -5.09 -8.88
CA TYR A 83 -7.36 -6.36 -8.29
C TYR A 83 -6.65 -7.58 -8.92
N ASN A 84 -6.33 -7.54 -10.22
CA ASN A 84 -5.54 -8.60 -10.85
C ASN A 84 -4.12 -8.70 -10.25
N GLU A 85 -3.46 -7.58 -9.95
CA GLU A 85 -2.17 -7.57 -9.24
C GLU A 85 -2.33 -8.16 -7.82
N MET A 86 -3.37 -7.76 -7.08
CA MET A 86 -3.66 -8.34 -5.76
C MET A 86 -3.76 -9.87 -5.81
N LYS A 87 -4.42 -10.44 -6.82
CA LYS A 87 -4.52 -11.90 -7.02
C LYS A 87 -3.16 -12.56 -7.29
N GLN A 88 -2.28 -11.91 -8.06
CA GLN A 88 -0.92 -12.42 -8.29
C GLN A 88 -0.17 -12.59 -6.96
N TYR A 89 -0.36 -11.65 -6.04
CA TYR A 89 0.14 -11.70 -4.66
C TYR A 89 -0.80 -12.42 -3.69
N ARG A 90 -1.54 -13.42 -4.18
CA ARG A 90 -2.35 -14.35 -3.36
C ARG A 90 -3.42 -13.64 -2.52
N PHE A 91 -4.02 -12.55 -2.97
CA PHE A 91 -5.11 -11.91 -2.22
C PHE A 91 -6.30 -12.84 -1.98
N GLU A 92 -6.61 -13.69 -2.96
CA GLU A 92 -7.67 -14.70 -2.84
C GLU A 92 -7.20 -15.90 -2.00
N GLY A 93 -8.14 -16.52 -1.28
CA GLY A 93 -7.88 -17.67 -0.41
C GLY A 93 -8.88 -17.73 0.74
N PHE A 94 -8.69 -18.71 1.64
CA PHE A 94 -9.46 -18.79 2.88
C PHE A 94 -8.68 -18.12 4.03
N PRO A 95 -9.29 -17.22 4.82
CA PRO A 95 -10.66 -16.70 4.66
C PRO A 95 -10.77 -15.66 3.53
N ASP A 96 -11.93 -15.61 2.84
CA ASP A 96 -12.19 -14.57 1.84
C ASP A 96 -12.28 -13.19 2.52
N HIS A 97 -11.82 -12.15 1.83
CA HIS A 97 -11.84 -10.76 2.31
C HIS A 97 -12.72 -9.88 1.43
N PRO A 98 -14.04 -10.17 1.35
CA PRO A 98 -14.94 -9.53 0.41
C PRO A 98 -15.03 -8.02 0.61
N VAL A 99 -14.95 -7.53 1.86
CA VAL A 99 -15.00 -6.10 2.17
C VAL A 99 -13.87 -5.33 1.49
N LEU A 100 -12.65 -5.86 1.52
CA LEU A 100 -11.48 -5.22 0.90
C LEU A 100 -11.57 -5.26 -0.63
N ARG A 101 -12.02 -6.38 -1.20
CA ARG A 101 -12.29 -6.49 -2.64
C ARG A 101 -13.34 -5.48 -3.09
N SER A 102 -14.49 -5.47 -2.44
CA SER A 102 -15.59 -4.54 -2.74
C SER A 102 -15.14 -3.09 -2.63
N TYR A 103 -14.31 -2.76 -1.63
CA TYR A 103 -13.78 -1.41 -1.49
C TYR A 103 -12.88 -1.00 -2.65
N VAL A 104 -11.98 -1.86 -3.13
CA VAL A 104 -11.12 -1.56 -4.29
C VAL A 104 -11.97 -1.27 -5.54
N TYR A 105 -13.04 -2.02 -5.77
CA TYR A 105 -13.95 -1.76 -6.89
C TYR A 105 -14.80 -0.50 -6.74
N ALA A 106 -15.17 -0.13 -5.50
CA ALA A 106 -15.95 1.07 -5.21
C ALA A 106 -15.08 2.34 -5.07
N PHE A 107 -13.77 2.21 -4.97
CA PHE A 107 -12.88 3.34 -4.77
C PHE A 107 -12.78 4.19 -6.05
N HIS A 108 -13.02 5.49 -5.88
CA HIS A 108 -12.89 6.48 -6.94
C HIS A 108 -11.70 7.40 -6.62
N PRO A 109 -10.59 7.30 -7.37
CA PRO A 109 -9.43 8.15 -7.13
C PRO A 109 -9.80 9.60 -7.44
N VAL A 110 -9.52 10.49 -6.49
CA VAL A 110 -9.48 11.92 -6.77
C VAL A 110 -8.19 12.19 -7.53
N ALA A 111 -8.27 12.97 -8.61
CA ALA A 111 -7.13 13.22 -9.51
C ALA A 111 -5.85 13.55 -8.70
N PRO A 112 -4.72 12.87 -8.96
CA PRO A 112 -3.54 13.00 -8.13
C PRO A 112 -2.96 14.42 -8.27
N LYS A 113 -2.64 15.06 -7.14
CA LYS A 113 -1.59 16.08 -7.12
C LYS A 113 -0.25 15.35 -7.14
N ARG A 114 0.25 14.93 -8.31
CA ARG A 114 1.64 14.46 -8.39
C ARG A 114 2.56 15.69 -8.44
N PRO A 115 3.55 15.85 -7.53
CA PRO A 115 4.78 16.51 -7.92
C PRO A 115 5.44 15.62 -8.98
N ALA A 116 5.93 16.20 -10.07
CA ALA A 116 6.62 15.48 -11.12
C ALA A 116 7.88 14.80 -10.53
N VAL A 117 7.83 13.48 -10.32
CA VAL A 117 9.04 12.71 -10.03
C VAL A 117 9.63 12.31 -11.38
N LEU A 118 10.85 12.80 -11.63
CA LEU A 118 11.65 12.53 -12.82
C LEU A 118 11.79 11.01 -12.99
N ALA A 119 11.30 10.48 -14.10
CA ALA A 119 11.69 9.16 -14.57
C ALA A 119 13.20 9.17 -14.78
N THR A 120 13.95 8.54 -13.87
CA THR A 120 15.37 8.28 -14.13
C THR A 120 15.44 7.20 -15.20
N SER A 121 15.46 7.61 -16.46
CA SER A 121 15.84 6.77 -17.57
C SER A 121 17.25 6.26 -17.29
N ILE A 122 17.39 4.96 -17.05
CA ILE A 122 18.69 4.30 -17.03
C ILE A 122 19.17 4.34 -18.48
N VAL A 123 20.04 5.29 -18.79
CA VAL A 123 20.75 5.36 -20.06
C VAL A 123 21.80 4.26 -20.04
N THR A 124 21.53 3.13 -20.69
CA THR A 124 22.56 2.16 -21.02
C THR A 124 23.37 2.72 -22.19
N THR A 125 24.56 3.24 -21.92
CA THR A 125 25.54 3.60 -22.95
C THR A 125 26.51 2.44 -23.20
N LYS A 126 26.52 2.03 -24.47
CA LYS A 126 27.51 1.24 -25.24
C LYS A 126 27.78 -0.21 -24.85
#